data_AF-A0A5C8LJI1-F1
#
_entry.id   AF-A0A5C8LJI1-F1
#
_cell.length_a   1.000
_cell.length_b   1.000
_cell.length_c   1.000
_cell.angle_alpha   90.00
_cell.angle_beta   90.00
_cell.angle_gamma   90.00
#
_symmetry.space_group_name_H-M   'P 1'
#
loop_
_entity.id
_entity.type
_entity.pdbx_description
1 polymer ?
#
loop_
_entity_poly.entity_id
_entity_poly.type
_entity_poly.pdbx_seq_one_letter_code
_entity_poly.pdbx_strand_id
1 'polypeptide(L)'
;MKKIRYTLIYAMLLILALTPAIAWADNAPASDKTINIQLKLGNDYITINDQAITVETPYVSKGATLVPLRVITTAFGATLSWDSETQTVGLKNGSTAISMKIGSMAAAVNGTEEQLEASPELKNGTTMVPLRFIAEKFGAKVGYDESTSSITITGNQSASTGSGDIDSDLGKTHIGNSFYGWSMKYPSGLVKGYESFQEDYVSFDDANGEFKISVSVESDMSENMSEDALLGLLADEVEEAVLEKKFVSEGKRAYALILSKADGKMYEYRAYQQGDKVYIIYFTIKKEENYKITTKYNAYKDLLDSFKLTFDASDKTLKDLSKVKDGNRKYSDETYGVSLTLPADWSKVNGSNEALYFADPKKQKGFSFA
;
A
#
# COMPACT_ATOMS: atom_id res chain seq x y z
N MET A 1 -7.99 87.21 -26.04
CA MET A 1 -7.21 86.80 -27.22
C MET A 1 -7.42 85.32 -27.48
N LYS A 2 -7.57 84.96 -28.76
CA LYS A 2 -7.58 83.63 -29.40
C LYS A 2 -8.64 82.59 -28.98
N LYS A 3 -9.57 82.42 -29.92
CA LYS A 3 -10.43 81.26 -30.17
C LYS A 3 -9.58 80.00 -30.38
N ILE A 4 -10.11 78.83 -30.02
CA ILE A 4 -10.25 77.67 -30.90
C ILE A 4 -11.44 76.83 -30.41
N ARG A 5 -12.33 76.54 -31.34
CA ARG A 5 -13.50 75.66 -31.21
C ARG A 5 -13.05 74.24 -31.54
N TYR A 6 -13.47 73.25 -30.77
CA TYR A 6 -13.83 71.94 -31.32
C TYR A 6 -15.03 71.39 -30.56
N THR A 7 -16.16 71.39 -31.27
CA THR A 7 -17.37 70.61 -31.02
C THR A 7 -17.09 69.15 -31.41
N LEU A 8 -17.85 68.22 -30.82
CA LEU A 8 -18.13 66.80 -31.17
C LEU A 8 -17.63 65.81 -30.09
N ILE A 9 -18.37 64.81 -29.61
CA ILE A 9 -19.75 64.34 -29.77
C ILE A 9 -20.05 63.48 -28.52
N TYR A 10 -21.30 63.58 -28.04
CA TYR A 10 -22.07 62.67 -27.18
C TYR A 10 -21.42 61.35 -26.69
N ALA A 11 -21.48 61.12 -25.38
CA ALA A 11 -22.11 59.92 -24.83
C ALA A 11 -22.39 60.07 -23.32
N MET A 12 -23.68 60.16 -23.05
CA MET A 12 -24.40 60.17 -21.77
C MET A 12 -23.91 59.07 -20.81
N LEU A 13 -23.42 59.49 -19.65
CA LEU A 13 -23.08 58.64 -18.51
C LEU A 13 -24.40 58.18 -17.84
N LEU A 14 -24.96 57.07 -18.34
CA LEU A 14 -26.10 56.40 -17.72
C LEU A 14 -25.58 55.40 -16.68
N ILE A 15 -25.83 55.70 -15.41
CA ILE A 15 -25.55 54.82 -14.28
C ILE A 15 -26.50 53.60 -14.39
N LEU A 16 -25.96 52.43 -14.75
CA LEU A 16 -26.63 51.15 -14.51
C LEU A 16 -25.99 50.49 -13.29
N ALA A 17 -26.79 50.33 -12.23
CA ALA A 17 -26.42 49.54 -11.07
C ALA A 17 -26.22 48.08 -11.49
N LEU A 18 -24.99 47.56 -11.40
CA LEU A 18 -24.74 46.13 -11.43
C LEU A 18 -25.06 45.56 -10.04
N THR A 19 -26.23 44.94 -9.90
CA THR A 19 -26.39 43.89 -8.89
C THR A 19 -25.66 42.65 -9.41
N PRO A 20 -24.71 42.04 -8.66
CA PRO A 20 -24.25 40.72 -9.02
C PRO A 20 -25.44 39.77 -8.91
N ALA A 21 -25.90 39.26 -10.05
CA ALA A 21 -26.73 38.08 -10.07
C ALA A 21 -25.93 36.98 -9.37
N ILE A 22 -26.39 36.57 -8.19
CA ILE A 22 -25.97 35.30 -7.60
C ILE A 22 -26.54 34.26 -8.56
N ALA A 23 -25.72 33.88 -9.53
CA ALA A 23 -25.90 32.62 -10.22
C ALA A 23 -25.84 31.57 -9.13
N TRP A 24 -26.99 30.99 -8.81
CA TRP A 24 -27.03 29.71 -8.13
C TRP A 24 -26.18 28.82 -9.02
N ALA A 25 -24.99 28.48 -8.54
CA ALA A 25 -24.21 27.42 -9.15
C ALA A 25 -25.12 26.20 -9.06
N ASP A 26 -25.73 25.83 -10.17
CA ASP A 26 -26.31 24.51 -10.34
C ASP A 26 -25.25 23.53 -9.85
N ASN A 27 -25.66 22.64 -8.96
CA ASN A 27 -24.86 21.48 -8.59
C ASN A 27 -24.50 20.77 -9.89
N ALA A 28 -23.29 21.00 -10.39
CA ALA A 28 -22.73 20.15 -11.43
C ALA A 28 -22.83 18.72 -10.87
N PRO A 29 -23.48 17.78 -11.60
CA PRO A 29 -23.55 16.41 -11.13
C PRO A 29 -22.13 15.94 -10.84
N ALA A 30 -21.94 15.30 -9.69
CA ALA A 30 -20.68 14.65 -9.34
C ALA A 30 -20.21 13.88 -10.57
N SER A 31 -18.97 14.12 -11.01
CA SER A 31 -18.45 13.40 -12.18
C SER A 31 -18.51 11.91 -11.87
N ASP A 32 -19.36 11.17 -12.58
CA ASP A 32 -19.31 9.71 -12.58
C ASP A 32 -17.90 9.32 -13.04
N LYS A 33 -17.02 8.95 -12.10
CA LYS A 33 -15.69 8.44 -12.44
C LYS A 33 -15.90 7.10 -13.17
N THR A 34 -15.73 7.11 -14.48
CA THR A 34 -15.78 5.91 -15.30
C THR A 34 -14.48 5.14 -15.17
N ILE A 35 -14.57 3.86 -14.81
CA ILE A 35 -13.43 2.94 -14.80
C ILE A 35 -13.29 2.37 -16.22
N ASN A 36 -12.11 2.48 -16.81
CA ASN A 36 -11.75 1.85 -18.08
C ASN A 36 -10.50 0.98 -17.90
N ILE A 37 -10.66 -0.34 -18.02
CA ILE A 37 -9.54 -1.29 -17.99
C ILE A 37 -9.40 -1.89 -19.38
N GLN A 38 -8.18 -1.88 -19.92
CA GLN A 38 -7.83 -2.55 -21.16
C GLN A 38 -6.65 -3.48 -20.92
N LEU A 39 -6.83 -4.75 -21.25
CA LEU A 39 -5.75 -5.72 -21.23
C LEU A 39 -5.78 -6.59 -22.48
N LYS A 40 -4.63 -7.17 -22.79
CA LYS A 40 -4.46 -8.13 -23.89
C LYS A 40 -3.87 -9.41 -23.32
N LEU A 41 -4.46 -10.55 -23.67
CA LEU A 41 -3.97 -11.84 -23.22
C LEU A 41 -2.53 -12.08 -23.70
N GLY A 42 -1.68 -12.59 -22.81
CA GLY A 42 -0.26 -12.85 -23.11
C GLY A 42 0.67 -11.65 -22.95
N ASN A 43 0.15 -10.44 -22.67
CA ASN A 43 0.96 -9.28 -22.34
C ASN A 43 1.11 -9.13 -20.82
N ASP A 44 2.25 -8.62 -20.37
CA ASP A 44 2.57 -8.32 -18.97
C ASP A 44 2.21 -6.87 -18.58
N TYR A 45 1.35 -6.21 -19.36
CA TYR A 45 0.87 -4.86 -19.05
C TYR A 45 -0.64 -4.72 -19.26
N ILE A 46 -1.24 -3.87 -18.43
CA ILE A 46 -2.66 -3.52 -18.44
C ILE A 46 -2.79 -2.01 -18.37
N THR A 47 -3.78 -1.45 -19.06
CA THR A 47 -4.12 -0.04 -18.96
C THR A 47 -5.33 0.14 -18.06
N ILE A 48 -5.23 0.99 -17.04
CA ILE A 48 -6.34 1.38 -16.16
C ILE A 48 -6.46 2.90 -16.26
N ASN A 49 -7.61 3.40 -16.73
CA ASN A 49 -7.87 4.83 -16.94
C ASN A 49 -6.71 5.53 -17.69
N ASP A 50 -6.31 4.95 -18.82
CA ASP A 50 -5.21 5.40 -19.68
C ASP A 50 -3.79 5.31 -19.08
N GLN A 51 -3.64 4.74 -17.87
CA GLN A 51 -2.34 4.46 -17.26
C GLN A 51 -1.93 3.00 -17.44
N ALA A 52 -0.80 2.76 -18.12
CA ALA A 52 -0.23 1.44 -18.26
C ALA A 52 0.52 1.00 -16.99
N ILE A 53 0.25 -0.22 -16.52
CA ILE A 53 0.93 -0.87 -15.41
C ILE A 53 1.45 -2.24 -15.81
N THR A 54 2.66 -2.57 -15.37
CA THR A 54 3.24 -3.91 -15.51
C THR A 54 2.69 -4.84 -14.43
N VAL A 55 2.31 -6.05 -14.83
CA VAL A 55 1.64 -7.04 -13.98
C VAL A 55 2.06 -8.46 -14.37
N GLU A 56 1.82 -9.44 -13.49
CA GLU A 56 1.91 -10.86 -13.85
C GLU A 56 0.95 -11.15 -15.02
N THR A 57 1.44 -11.83 -16.07
CA THR A 57 0.74 -11.99 -17.34
C THR A 57 -0.64 -12.65 -17.16
N PRO A 58 -1.74 -11.94 -17.50
CA PRO A 58 -3.08 -12.50 -17.53
C PRO A 58 -3.19 -13.70 -18.46
N TYR A 59 -3.98 -14.69 -18.07
CA TYR A 59 -4.15 -15.92 -18.84
C TYR A 59 -5.57 -16.48 -18.68
N VAL A 60 -5.92 -17.41 -19.55
CA VAL A 60 -7.20 -18.09 -19.49
C VAL A 60 -7.04 -19.42 -18.77
N SER A 61 -7.85 -19.65 -17.74
CA SER A 61 -7.99 -20.94 -17.05
C SER A 61 -9.47 -21.35 -17.09
N LYS A 62 -9.75 -22.57 -17.56
CA LYS A 62 -11.11 -23.15 -17.66
C LYS A 62 -12.16 -22.20 -18.29
N GLY A 63 -11.75 -21.38 -19.26
CA GLY A 63 -12.63 -20.44 -19.96
C GLY A 63 -12.82 -19.09 -19.27
N ALA A 64 -12.24 -18.88 -18.08
CA ALA A 64 -12.20 -17.59 -17.40
C ALA A 64 -10.85 -16.91 -17.59
N THR A 65 -10.84 -15.59 -17.77
CA THR A 65 -9.59 -14.82 -17.70
C THR A 65 -9.22 -14.56 -16.25
N LEU A 66 -8.05 -15.03 -15.86
CA LEU A 66 -7.44 -14.75 -14.57
C LEU A 66 -6.48 -13.57 -14.70
N VAL A 67 -6.62 -12.60 -13.80
CA VAL A 67 -5.74 -11.44 -13.68
C VAL A 67 -5.15 -11.34 -12.28
N PRO A 68 -4.04 -10.62 -12.09
CA PRO A 68 -3.53 -10.35 -10.76
C PRO A 68 -4.56 -9.61 -9.91
N LEU A 69 -4.76 -10.06 -8.67
CA LEU A 69 -5.72 -9.49 -7.72
C LEU A 69 -5.55 -7.98 -7.56
N ARG A 70 -4.32 -7.49 -7.64
CA ARG A 70 -3.99 -6.06 -7.60
C ARG A 70 -4.74 -5.27 -8.69
N VAL A 71 -4.92 -5.81 -9.89
CA VAL A 71 -5.65 -5.14 -10.98
C VAL A 71 -7.07 -4.81 -10.55
N ILE A 72 -7.70 -5.71 -9.79
CA ILE A 72 -9.05 -5.53 -9.26
C ILE A 72 -9.10 -4.44 -8.21
N THR A 73 -8.26 -4.54 -7.16
CA THR A 73 -8.26 -3.54 -6.08
C THR A 73 -7.95 -2.16 -6.62
N THR A 74 -7.05 -2.10 -7.60
CA THR A 74 -6.61 -0.86 -8.22
C THR A 74 -7.69 -0.23 -9.10
N ALA A 75 -8.30 -1.01 -9.98
CA ALA A 75 -9.28 -0.47 -10.93
C ALA A 75 -10.61 -0.11 -10.26
N PHE A 76 -11.02 -0.88 -9.25
CA PHE A 76 -12.31 -0.71 -8.59
C PHE A 76 -12.24 0.06 -7.27
N GLY A 77 -11.05 0.35 -6.75
CA GLY A 77 -10.87 0.91 -5.41
C GLY A 77 -11.37 -0.03 -4.30
N ALA A 78 -11.35 -1.35 -4.55
CA ALA A 78 -11.87 -2.33 -3.62
C ALA A 78 -10.89 -2.54 -2.46
N THR A 79 -11.39 -2.54 -1.22
CA THR A 79 -10.58 -2.90 -0.05
C THR A 79 -10.32 -4.40 -0.05
N LEU A 80 -9.08 -4.78 0.25
CA LEU A 80 -8.63 -6.15 0.31
C LEU A 80 -8.45 -6.60 1.76
N SER A 81 -8.99 -7.78 2.08
CA SER A 81 -8.67 -8.55 3.28
C SER A 81 -8.16 -9.92 2.88
N TRP A 82 -7.21 -10.46 3.63
CA TRP A 82 -6.67 -11.79 3.38
C TRP A 82 -6.68 -12.62 4.67
N ASP A 83 -7.22 -13.84 4.58
CA ASP A 83 -7.11 -14.85 5.62
C ASP A 83 -6.09 -15.91 5.20
N SER A 84 -4.92 -15.84 5.85
CA SER A 84 -3.80 -16.74 5.59
C SER A 84 -4.01 -18.20 6.05
N GLU A 85 -4.88 -18.44 7.02
CA GLU A 85 -5.14 -19.79 7.53
C GLU A 85 -6.01 -20.56 6.55
N THR A 86 -7.04 -19.90 6.03
CA THR A 86 -8.02 -20.52 5.12
C THR A 86 -7.69 -20.31 3.64
N GLN A 87 -6.68 -19.48 3.34
CA GLN A 87 -6.30 -19.02 2.00
C GLN A 87 -7.44 -18.31 1.27
N THR A 88 -8.09 -17.38 1.96
CA THR A 88 -9.29 -16.69 1.50
C THR A 88 -9.03 -15.22 1.21
N VAL A 89 -9.30 -14.83 -0.05
CA VAL A 89 -9.33 -13.44 -0.50
C VAL A 89 -10.70 -12.84 -0.18
N GLY A 90 -10.73 -11.73 0.54
CA GLY A 90 -11.91 -10.90 0.71
C GLY A 90 -11.75 -9.56 -0.02
N LEU A 91 -12.74 -9.19 -0.83
CA LEU A 91 -12.81 -7.93 -1.54
C LEU A 91 -14.08 -7.20 -1.14
N LYS A 92 -14.01 -5.88 -0.96
CA LYS A 92 -15.19 -5.07 -0.69
C LYS A 92 -15.17 -3.78 -1.49
N ASN A 93 -16.28 -3.49 -2.17
CA ASN A 93 -16.52 -2.25 -2.88
C ASN A 93 -17.96 -1.79 -2.58
N GLY A 94 -18.09 -0.64 -1.91
CA GLY A 94 -19.38 -0.15 -1.42
C GLY A 94 -20.11 -1.19 -0.56
N SER A 95 -21.31 -1.59 -0.98
CA SER A 95 -22.14 -2.60 -0.32
C SER A 95 -21.84 -4.05 -0.75
N THR A 96 -20.97 -4.25 -1.74
CA THR A 96 -20.65 -5.59 -2.25
C THR A 96 -19.38 -6.11 -1.59
N ALA A 97 -19.49 -7.25 -0.92
CA ALA A 97 -18.38 -8.03 -0.39
C ALA A 97 -18.29 -9.37 -1.12
N ILE A 98 -17.08 -9.74 -1.55
CA ILE A 98 -16.78 -10.99 -2.26
C ILE A 98 -15.71 -11.73 -1.47
N SER A 99 -15.92 -13.01 -1.19
CA SER A 99 -14.95 -13.90 -0.58
C SER A 99 -14.66 -15.05 -1.54
N MET A 100 -13.39 -15.34 -1.81
CA MET A 100 -12.97 -16.45 -2.67
C MET A 100 -11.78 -17.16 -2.06
N LYS A 101 -11.82 -18.48 -2.01
CA LYS A 101 -10.71 -19.30 -1.53
C LYS A 101 -9.84 -19.78 -2.70
N ILE A 102 -8.51 -19.73 -2.55
CA ILE A 102 -7.58 -20.24 -3.55
C ILE A 102 -7.87 -21.73 -3.83
N GLY A 103 -7.96 -22.10 -5.11
CA GLY A 103 -8.28 -23.45 -5.56
C GLY A 103 -9.76 -23.86 -5.42
N SER A 104 -10.61 -23.02 -4.84
CA SER A 104 -12.06 -23.26 -4.73
C SER A 104 -12.81 -22.65 -5.91
N MET A 105 -13.78 -23.38 -6.47
CA MET A 105 -14.75 -22.83 -7.42
C MET A 105 -15.97 -22.22 -6.72
N ALA A 106 -16.03 -22.25 -5.39
CA ALA A 106 -17.06 -21.56 -4.62
C ALA A 106 -16.54 -20.21 -4.11
N ALA A 107 -17.37 -19.19 -4.26
CA ALA A 107 -17.19 -17.85 -3.72
C ALA A 107 -18.40 -17.49 -2.86
N ALA A 108 -18.28 -16.50 -1.98
CA ALA A 108 -19.42 -15.90 -1.29
C ALA A 108 -19.55 -14.43 -1.69
N VAL A 109 -20.74 -14.03 -2.15
CA VAL A 109 -21.10 -12.63 -2.45
C VAL A 109 -22.12 -12.19 -1.42
N ASN A 110 -21.77 -11.18 -0.60
CA ASN A 110 -22.60 -10.70 0.51
C ASN A 110 -23.09 -11.84 1.43
N GLY A 111 -22.23 -12.82 1.67
CA GLY A 111 -22.53 -14.01 2.49
C GLY A 111 -23.34 -15.10 1.80
N THR A 112 -23.74 -14.93 0.54
CA THR A 112 -24.42 -15.97 -0.25
C THR A 112 -23.42 -16.68 -1.15
N GLU A 113 -23.41 -18.02 -1.12
CA GLU A 113 -22.51 -18.81 -1.96
C GLU A 113 -22.88 -18.71 -3.45
N GLU A 114 -21.86 -18.56 -4.29
CA GLU A 114 -21.96 -18.51 -5.75
C GLU A 114 -20.80 -19.30 -6.38
N GLN A 115 -21.03 -19.83 -7.59
CA GLN A 115 -20.04 -20.61 -8.32
C GLN A 115 -19.20 -19.71 -9.25
N LEU A 116 -17.88 -19.90 -9.20
CA LEU A 116 -16.91 -19.27 -10.09
C LEU A 116 -16.72 -20.08 -11.37
N GLU A 117 -16.44 -19.39 -12.48
CA GLU A 117 -16.08 -20.05 -13.75
C GLU A 117 -14.69 -20.70 -13.68
N ALA A 118 -13.78 -20.11 -12.91
CA ALA A 118 -12.48 -20.68 -12.56
C ALA A 118 -12.15 -20.37 -11.10
N SER A 119 -11.42 -21.26 -10.44
CA SER A 119 -10.92 -20.99 -9.09
C SER A 119 -9.86 -19.89 -9.12
N PRO A 120 -9.72 -19.07 -8.06
CA PRO A 120 -8.52 -18.27 -7.86
C PRO A 120 -7.29 -19.20 -7.81
N GLU A 121 -6.21 -18.78 -8.44
CA GLU A 121 -4.98 -19.56 -8.58
C GLU A 121 -3.78 -18.77 -8.09
N LEU A 122 -2.72 -19.50 -7.69
CA LEU A 122 -1.43 -18.91 -7.39
C LEU A 122 -0.49 -19.14 -8.57
N LYS A 123 0.02 -18.06 -9.16
CA LYS A 123 0.99 -18.13 -10.26
C LYS A 123 2.17 -17.22 -9.96
N ASN A 124 3.37 -17.81 -9.87
CA ASN A 124 4.62 -17.08 -9.59
C ASN A 124 4.54 -16.17 -8.35
N GLY A 125 3.87 -16.63 -7.28
CA GLY A 125 3.66 -15.82 -6.06
C GLY A 125 2.58 -14.74 -6.17
N THR A 126 1.92 -14.60 -7.33
CA THR A 126 0.81 -13.67 -7.53
C THR A 126 -0.53 -14.39 -7.49
N THR A 127 -1.46 -13.88 -6.68
CA THR A 127 -2.85 -14.36 -6.65
C THR A 127 -3.58 -13.91 -7.92
N MET A 128 -4.03 -14.87 -8.71
CA MET A 128 -4.72 -14.69 -9.97
C MET A 128 -6.21 -15.00 -9.78
N VAL A 129 -7.08 -14.05 -10.12
CA VAL A 129 -8.51 -14.13 -9.81
C VAL A 129 -9.40 -13.97 -11.05
N PRO A 130 -10.61 -14.58 -11.08
CA PRO A 130 -11.53 -14.45 -12.21
C PRO A 130 -11.99 -13.02 -12.40
N LEU A 131 -11.50 -12.38 -13.46
CA LEU A 131 -11.73 -10.98 -13.72
C LEU A 131 -13.22 -10.67 -13.91
N ARG A 132 -13.89 -11.48 -14.74
CA ARG A 132 -15.29 -11.26 -15.14
C ARG A 132 -16.22 -11.32 -13.94
N PHE A 133 -16.12 -12.39 -13.15
CA PHE A 133 -16.92 -12.58 -11.94
C PHE A 133 -16.87 -11.34 -11.04
N ILE A 134 -15.67 -10.87 -10.71
CA ILE A 134 -15.53 -9.74 -9.78
C ILE A 134 -16.01 -8.44 -10.40
N ALA A 135 -15.65 -8.16 -11.66
CA ALA A 135 -16.04 -6.95 -12.35
C ALA A 135 -17.57 -6.80 -12.44
N GLU A 136 -18.28 -7.88 -12.78
CA GLU A 136 -19.74 -7.87 -12.88
C GLU A 136 -20.42 -7.65 -11.53
N LYS A 137 -19.90 -8.25 -10.44
CA LYS A 137 -20.42 -8.02 -9.07
C LYS A 137 -20.15 -6.60 -8.56
N PHE A 138 -19.12 -5.95 -9.05
CA PHE A 138 -18.86 -4.53 -8.81
C PHE A 138 -19.59 -3.61 -9.80
N GLY A 139 -20.48 -4.14 -10.64
CA GLY A 139 -21.34 -3.36 -11.53
C GLY A 139 -20.67 -2.88 -12.82
N ALA A 140 -19.51 -3.44 -13.17
CA ALA A 140 -18.87 -3.16 -14.45
C ALA A 140 -19.28 -4.16 -15.54
N LYS A 141 -19.17 -3.70 -16.79
CA LYS A 141 -19.39 -4.47 -18.01
C LYS A 141 -18.06 -4.96 -18.55
N VAL A 142 -18.00 -6.22 -18.94
CA VAL A 142 -16.81 -6.86 -19.50
C VAL A 142 -17.05 -7.20 -20.97
N GLY A 143 -16.28 -6.56 -21.85
CA GLY A 143 -16.22 -6.84 -23.28
C GLY A 143 -14.99 -7.65 -23.65
N TYR A 144 -15.11 -8.49 -24.66
CA TYR A 144 -13.99 -9.23 -25.26
C TYR A 144 -14.01 -9.04 -26.78
N ASP A 145 -12.86 -8.70 -27.34
CA ASP A 145 -12.64 -8.64 -28.78
C ASP A 145 -11.74 -9.82 -29.18
N GLU A 146 -12.34 -10.79 -29.88
CA GLU A 146 -11.66 -12.00 -30.36
C GLU A 146 -10.52 -11.68 -31.34
N SER A 147 -10.68 -10.65 -32.17
CA SER A 147 -9.71 -10.32 -33.23
C SER A 147 -8.40 -9.79 -32.68
N THR A 148 -8.46 -9.09 -31.54
CA THR A 148 -7.30 -8.48 -30.87
C THR A 148 -6.91 -9.20 -29.58
N SER A 149 -7.70 -10.19 -29.15
CA SER A 149 -7.61 -10.83 -27.83
C SER A 149 -7.60 -9.80 -26.69
N SER A 150 -8.36 -8.72 -26.87
CA SER A 150 -8.44 -7.61 -25.92
C SER A 150 -9.67 -7.75 -25.04
N ILE A 151 -9.49 -7.52 -23.74
CA ILE A 151 -10.57 -7.45 -22.77
C ILE A 151 -10.70 -6.00 -22.33
N THR A 152 -11.91 -5.46 -22.43
CA THR A 152 -12.26 -4.10 -22.00
C THR A 152 -13.25 -4.17 -20.86
N ILE A 153 -13.02 -3.39 -19.80
CA ILE A 153 -13.95 -3.27 -18.67
C ILE A 153 -14.37 -1.83 -18.53
N THR A 154 -15.67 -1.60 -18.50
CA THR A 154 -16.27 -0.28 -18.33
C THR A 154 -17.27 -0.31 -17.19
N GLY A 155 -17.11 0.56 -16.20
CA GLY A 155 -18.02 0.64 -15.06
C GLY A 155 -18.12 2.04 -14.49
N ASN A 156 -19.17 2.29 -13.71
CA ASN A 156 -19.32 3.53 -12.96
C ASN A 156 -18.81 3.29 -11.54
N GLN A 157 -17.85 4.09 -11.08
CA GLN A 157 -17.49 4.10 -9.66
C GLN A 157 -18.70 4.65 -8.89
N SER A 158 -19.48 3.76 -8.25
CA SER A 158 -20.55 4.22 -7.36
C SER A 158 -19.90 5.00 -6.22
N ALA A 159 -20.21 6.28 -6.13
CA ALA A 159 -19.76 7.18 -5.07
C ALA A 159 -20.34 6.72 -3.73
N SER A 160 -19.72 5.70 -3.12
CA SER A 160 -19.86 5.42 -1.70
C SER A 160 -18.79 6.23 -0.96
N THR A 161 -19.18 6.78 0.19
CA THR A 161 -18.53 7.81 1.00
C THR A 161 -17.20 7.40 1.66
N GLY A 162 -16.39 6.55 1.02
CA GLY A 162 -14.99 6.32 1.36
C GLY A 162 -14.10 7.05 0.36
N SER A 163 -13.47 8.14 0.80
CA SER A 163 -12.34 8.84 0.17
C SER A 163 -12.11 8.52 -1.31
N GLY A 164 -12.76 9.27 -2.19
CA GLY A 164 -12.57 9.16 -3.62
C GLY A 164 -11.16 9.57 -4.04
N ASP A 165 -10.29 8.58 -4.22
CA ASP A 165 -9.16 8.66 -5.14
C ASP A 165 -9.05 7.31 -5.87
N ILE A 166 -8.65 7.39 -7.15
CA ILE A 166 -8.08 6.23 -7.85
C ILE A 166 -7.01 5.66 -6.92
N ASP A 167 -6.93 4.34 -6.75
CA ASP A 167 -5.95 3.68 -5.87
C ASP A 167 -4.61 4.43 -5.98
N SER A 168 -4.23 5.10 -4.89
CA SER A 168 -3.00 5.91 -4.83
C SER A 168 -1.75 5.06 -5.11
N ASP A 169 -1.93 3.74 -5.12
CA ASP A 169 -0.91 2.75 -5.31
C ASP A 169 -0.87 2.17 -6.73
N LEU A 170 -1.73 2.63 -7.66
CA LEU A 170 -1.68 2.25 -9.07
C LEU A 170 -0.28 2.54 -9.65
N GLY A 171 0.38 1.50 -10.17
CA GLY A 171 1.74 1.59 -10.75
C GLY A 171 2.89 1.63 -9.74
N LYS A 172 2.61 1.56 -8.43
CA LYS A 172 3.66 1.53 -7.40
C LYS A 172 4.35 0.17 -7.33
N THR A 173 5.60 0.06 -7.75
CA THR A 173 6.39 -1.19 -7.67
C THR A 173 7.36 -1.19 -6.49
N HIS A 174 7.41 -0.10 -5.73
CA HIS A 174 8.21 0.05 -4.52
C HIS A 174 7.39 0.69 -3.40
N ILE A 175 7.77 0.41 -2.16
CA ILE A 175 7.25 1.05 -0.94
C ILE A 175 8.42 1.59 -0.13
N GLY A 176 8.18 2.62 0.66
CA GLY A 176 9.18 3.20 1.52
C GLY A 176 8.58 4.15 2.54
N ASN A 177 9.41 4.68 3.41
CA ASN A 177 9.03 5.70 4.36
C ASN A 177 9.99 6.88 4.20
N SER A 178 9.48 8.04 3.77
CA SER A 178 10.30 9.23 3.56
C SER A 178 10.86 9.83 4.85
N PHE A 179 10.14 9.71 5.97
CA PHE A 179 10.58 10.19 7.27
C PHE A 179 11.77 9.38 7.82
N TYR A 180 11.74 8.05 7.66
CA TYR A 180 12.85 7.17 8.04
C TYR A 180 13.85 6.90 6.90
N GLY A 181 13.59 7.41 5.69
CA GLY A 181 14.52 7.36 4.58
C GLY A 181 14.79 5.98 3.98
N TRP A 182 13.85 5.03 4.05
CA TRP A 182 14.02 3.67 3.50
C TRP A 182 13.05 3.35 2.35
N SER A 183 13.41 2.39 1.50
CA SER A 183 12.55 1.83 0.45
C SER A 183 12.86 0.35 0.16
N MET A 184 11.92 -0.37 -0.45
CA MET A 184 12.06 -1.75 -0.91
C MET A 184 11.07 -2.05 -2.06
N LYS A 185 11.24 -3.18 -2.75
CA LYS A 185 10.27 -3.67 -3.73
C LYS A 185 8.91 -3.90 -3.08
N TYR A 186 7.86 -3.66 -3.85
CA TYR A 186 6.48 -3.87 -3.46
C TYR A 186 5.80 -4.87 -4.42
N PRO A 187 6.00 -6.19 -4.20
CA PRO A 187 5.45 -7.21 -5.09
C PRO A 187 3.93 -7.25 -5.03
N SER A 188 3.30 -7.66 -6.13
CA SER A 188 1.86 -7.93 -6.17
C SER A 188 1.51 -9.03 -5.17
N GLY A 189 0.63 -8.71 -4.23
CA GLY A 189 0.23 -9.63 -3.16
C GLY A 189 0.73 -9.21 -1.78
N LEU A 190 1.61 -8.21 -1.66
CA LEU A 190 2.03 -7.74 -0.35
C LEU A 190 0.99 -6.77 0.25
N VAL A 191 0.33 -7.19 1.33
CA VAL A 191 -0.76 -6.45 1.99
C VAL A 191 -0.24 -5.84 3.28
N LYS A 192 -0.45 -4.53 3.47
CA LYS A 192 -0.07 -3.88 4.74
C LYS A 192 -0.94 -4.43 5.88
N GLY A 193 -0.29 -4.98 6.90
CA GLY A 193 -0.93 -5.47 8.12
C GLY A 193 -1.07 -4.36 9.14
N TYR A 194 -0.08 -4.22 10.01
CA TYR A 194 -0.02 -3.19 11.05
C TYR A 194 1.08 -2.16 10.78
N GLU A 195 0.82 -0.92 11.17
CA GLU A 195 1.75 0.20 11.15
C GLU A 195 1.63 0.94 12.49
N SER A 196 2.75 1.18 13.17
CA SER A 196 2.77 1.91 14.43
C SER A 196 2.40 3.38 14.23
N PHE A 197 1.97 4.04 15.29
CA PHE A 197 1.68 5.48 15.25
C PHE A 197 2.91 6.31 14.87
N GLN A 198 4.07 5.93 15.39
CA GLN A 198 5.36 6.57 15.12
C GLN A 198 5.89 6.28 13.72
N GLU A 199 5.26 5.34 12.99
CA GLU A 199 5.71 4.85 11.68
C GLU A 199 7.10 4.17 11.71
N ASP A 200 7.63 3.90 12.91
CA ASP A 200 8.88 3.17 13.16
C ASP A 200 8.72 1.66 12.94
N TYR A 201 7.50 1.14 12.95
CA TYR A 201 7.20 -0.25 12.63
C TYR A 201 6.11 -0.31 11.56
N VAL A 202 6.36 -1.12 10.53
CA VAL A 202 5.34 -1.54 9.58
C VAL A 202 5.49 -3.01 9.25
N SER A 203 4.37 -3.70 9.11
CA SER A 203 4.31 -5.11 8.74
C SER A 203 3.45 -5.30 7.51
N PHE A 204 3.81 -6.33 6.75
CA PHE A 204 3.10 -6.76 5.58
C PHE A 204 2.98 -8.28 5.58
N ASP A 205 1.79 -8.74 5.25
CA ASP A 205 1.52 -10.14 5.02
C ASP A 205 1.42 -10.38 3.52
N ASP A 206 1.99 -11.48 3.07
CA ASP A 206 1.70 -11.99 1.75
C ASP A 206 0.22 -12.41 1.67
N ALA A 207 -0.44 -12.03 0.58
CA ALA A 207 -1.82 -12.36 0.27
C ALA A 207 -2.04 -13.85 -0.02
N ASN A 208 -1.03 -14.72 0.07
CA ASN A 208 -1.20 -16.17 0.09
C ASN A 208 -0.90 -16.77 1.47
N GLY A 209 -0.50 -15.92 2.43
CA GLY A 209 -0.14 -16.33 3.77
C GLY A 209 1.20 -17.07 3.83
N GLU A 210 1.98 -17.09 2.74
CA GLU A 210 3.22 -17.86 2.67
C GLU A 210 4.35 -17.19 3.46
N PHE A 211 4.33 -15.86 3.53
CA PHE A 211 5.34 -15.12 4.28
C PHE A 211 4.78 -13.85 4.92
N LYS A 212 5.56 -13.31 5.86
CA LYS A 212 5.37 -11.99 6.46
C LYS A 212 6.70 -11.25 6.41
N ILE A 213 6.67 -9.94 6.17
CA ILE A 213 7.82 -9.06 6.30
C ILE A 213 7.46 -7.86 7.15
N SER A 214 8.36 -7.43 8.02
CA SER A 214 8.23 -6.16 8.72
C SER A 214 9.54 -5.38 8.71
N VAL A 215 9.41 -4.07 8.77
CA VAL A 215 10.50 -3.11 8.94
C VAL A 215 10.28 -2.43 10.28
N SER A 216 11.25 -2.56 11.19
CA SER A 216 11.36 -1.76 12.41
C SER A 216 12.52 -0.77 12.29
N VAL A 217 12.41 0.39 12.91
CA VAL A 217 13.46 1.41 12.94
C VAL A 217 13.73 1.84 14.38
N GLU A 218 14.83 1.35 14.93
CA GLU A 218 15.35 1.80 16.21
C GLU A 218 16.12 3.10 16.01
N SER A 219 15.75 4.16 16.73
CA SER A 219 16.40 5.48 16.68
C SER A 219 17.20 5.73 17.96
N ASP A 220 18.04 6.77 17.94
CA ASP A 220 18.91 7.13 19.07
C ASP A 220 19.91 6.04 19.47
N MET A 221 20.29 5.21 18.49
CA MET A 221 21.33 4.19 18.61
C MET A 221 22.72 4.83 18.50
N SER A 222 23.73 4.18 19.09
CA SER A 222 25.13 4.59 18.92
C SER A 222 25.52 4.62 17.45
N GLU A 223 26.12 5.72 16.97
CA GLU A 223 26.64 5.78 15.61
C GLU A 223 27.80 4.77 15.42
N ASN A 224 27.87 4.14 14.24
CA ASN A 224 28.93 3.18 13.86
C ASN A 224 29.08 2.00 14.83
N MET A 225 27.99 1.30 15.13
CA MET A 225 28.00 0.09 15.95
C MET A 225 28.92 -0.97 15.33
N SER A 226 29.60 -1.74 16.17
CA SER A 226 30.40 -2.87 15.71
C SER A 226 29.52 -3.98 15.12
N GLU A 227 30.12 -4.86 14.32
CA GLU A 227 29.46 -6.05 13.79
C GLU A 227 28.82 -6.88 14.90
N ASP A 228 29.55 -7.09 16.00
CA ASP A 228 29.09 -7.82 17.18
C ASP A 228 27.92 -7.12 17.89
N ALA A 229 27.90 -5.78 17.93
CA ALA A 229 26.81 -5.04 18.56
C ALA A 229 25.51 -5.14 17.74
N LEU A 230 25.59 -5.05 16.41
CA LEU A 230 24.43 -5.26 15.54
C LEU A 230 23.92 -6.70 15.61
N LEU A 231 24.84 -7.67 15.66
CA LEU A 231 24.52 -9.09 15.84
C LEU A 231 23.98 -9.42 17.23
N GLY A 232 24.36 -8.64 18.26
CA GLY A 232 23.80 -8.73 19.62
C GLY A 232 22.37 -8.23 19.63
N LEU A 233 22.12 -7.06 19.05
CA LEU A 233 20.79 -6.47 18.92
C LEU A 233 19.80 -7.41 18.24
N LEU A 234 20.20 -8.07 17.14
CA LEU A 234 19.33 -9.09 16.52
C LEU A 234 19.12 -10.30 17.41
N ALA A 235 20.13 -10.73 18.16
CA ALA A 235 20.04 -11.92 19.00
C ALA A 235 19.08 -11.73 20.18
N ASP A 236 18.92 -10.51 20.67
CA ASP A 236 17.96 -10.18 21.73
C ASP A 236 16.49 -10.30 21.26
N GLU A 237 16.24 -10.18 19.94
CA GLU A 237 14.91 -10.33 19.33
C GLU A 237 14.57 -11.80 18.97
N VAL A 238 15.56 -12.69 18.96
CA VAL A 238 15.38 -14.08 18.49
C VAL A 238 15.11 -14.99 19.68
N GLU A 239 13.86 -15.42 19.82
CA GLU A 239 13.47 -16.44 20.80
C GLU A 239 13.62 -17.88 20.26
N GLU A 240 13.76 -18.06 18.94
CA GLU A 240 13.81 -19.37 18.30
C GLU A 240 15.22 -19.98 18.19
N ALA A 241 15.28 -21.24 17.76
CA ALA A 241 16.56 -21.92 17.53
C ALA A 241 17.34 -21.26 16.38
N VAL A 242 18.48 -20.67 16.70
CA VAL A 242 19.39 -20.05 15.73
C VAL A 242 20.08 -21.11 14.87
N LEU A 243 20.00 -20.94 13.55
CA LEU A 243 20.66 -21.76 12.54
C LEU A 243 21.93 -21.13 11.99
N GLU A 244 21.90 -19.81 11.79
CA GLU A 244 23.03 -19.04 11.27
C GLU A 244 23.05 -17.66 11.92
N LYS A 245 24.25 -17.17 12.24
CA LYS A 245 24.51 -15.84 12.74
C LYS A 245 25.78 -15.33 12.08
N LYS A 246 25.69 -14.26 11.30
CA LYS A 246 26.86 -13.69 10.61
C LYS A 246 26.68 -12.22 10.27
N PHE A 247 27.80 -11.53 10.13
CA PHE A 247 27.85 -10.23 9.48
C PHE A 247 28.11 -10.41 7.99
N VAL A 248 27.27 -9.82 7.15
CA VAL A 248 27.38 -9.86 5.69
C VAL A 248 28.00 -8.55 5.24
N SER A 249 29.25 -8.61 4.76
CA SER A 249 29.97 -7.45 4.20
C SER A 249 30.04 -7.49 2.67
N GLU A 250 29.81 -8.65 2.06
CA GLU A 250 29.79 -8.84 0.61
C GLU A 250 28.43 -8.42 0.03
N GLY A 251 28.39 -7.31 -0.70
CA GLY A 251 27.18 -6.82 -1.35
C GLY A 251 27.14 -5.30 -1.49
N LYS A 252 25.97 -4.77 -1.84
CA LYS A 252 25.78 -3.31 -1.98
C LYS A 252 25.80 -2.59 -0.62
N ARG A 253 25.49 -3.28 0.48
CA ARG A 253 25.44 -2.75 1.85
C ARG A 253 25.73 -3.86 2.85
N ALA A 254 26.46 -3.53 3.91
CA ALA A 254 26.73 -4.46 5.00
C ALA A 254 25.56 -4.54 5.97
N TYR A 255 25.34 -5.72 6.57
CA TYR A 255 24.27 -5.94 7.55
C TYR A 255 24.55 -7.15 8.45
N ALA A 256 24.01 -7.13 9.66
CA ALA A 256 23.96 -8.32 10.51
C ALA A 256 22.79 -9.22 10.09
N LEU A 257 22.97 -10.54 10.13
CA LEU A 257 21.96 -11.52 9.77
C LEU A 257 21.88 -12.64 10.82
N ILE A 258 20.65 -12.98 11.20
CA ILE A 258 20.31 -14.19 11.96
C ILE A 258 19.24 -14.97 11.19
N LEU A 259 19.49 -16.27 10.98
CA LEU A 259 18.47 -17.22 10.55
C LEU A 259 18.06 -18.07 11.76
N SER A 260 16.77 -18.21 11.99
CA SER A 260 16.22 -19.07 13.03
C SER A 260 15.09 -19.96 12.50
N LYS A 261 14.72 -20.98 13.27
CA LYS A 261 13.63 -21.91 12.96
C LYS A 261 12.85 -22.29 14.22
N ALA A 262 11.53 -22.29 14.11
CA ALA A 262 10.61 -22.86 15.10
C ALA A 262 9.33 -23.34 14.42
N ASP A 263 8.71 -24.41 14.92
CA ASP A 263 7.37 -24.89 14.52
C ASP A 263 7.14 -24.99 13.00
N GLY A 264 8.14 -25.47 12.25
CA GLY A 264 8.05 -25.61 10.80
C GLY A 264 8.04 -24.27 10.03
N LYS A 265 8.43 -23.19 10.69
CA LYS A 265 8.63 -21.85 10.11
C LYS A 265 10.10 -21.48 10.14
N MET A 266 10.49 -20.70 9.14
CA MET A 266 11.82 -20.11 9.04
C MET A 266 11.73 -18.61 9.26
N TYR A 267 12.73 -18.07 9.94
CA TYR A 267 12.83 -16.64 10.21
C TYR A 267 14.17 -16.12 9.73
N GLU A 268 14.16 -14.94 9.12
CA GLU A 268 15.36 -14.20 8.75
C GLU A 268 15.26 -12.79 9.31
N TYR A 269 16.27 -12.42 10.10
CA TYR A 269 16.43 -11.11 10.69
C TYR A 269 17.63 -10.44 10.01
N ARG A 270 17.46 -9.20 9.56
CA ARG A 270 18.56 -8.37 9.03
C ARG A 270 18.58 -7.02 9.72
N ALA A 271 19.74 -6.61 10.23
CA ALA A 271 19.93 -5.28 10.80
C ALA A 271 20.90 -4.46 9.95
N TYR A 272 20.43 -3.30 9.49
CA TYR A 272 21.18 -2.32 8.74
C TYR A 272 21.36 -1.06 9.58
N GLN A 273 22.54 -0.43 9.54
CA GLN A 273 22.76 0.84 10.24
C GLN A 273 22.95 2.00 9.26
N GLN A 274 22.35 3.16 9.59
CA GLN A 274 22.70 4.45 8.99
C GLN A 274 22.61 5.54 10.06
N GLY A 275 23.74 6.16 10.38
CA GLY A 275 23.81 7.15 11.45
C GLY A 275 23.40 6.55 12.80
N ASP A 276 22.49 7.23 13.49
CA ASP A 276 21.91 6.86 14.78
C ASP A 276 20.70 5.92 14.67
N LYS A 277 20.45 5.34 13.48
CA LYS A 277 19.32 4.44 13.24
C LYS A 277 19.76 3.03 12.88
N VAL A 278 19.06 2.05 13.46
CA VAL A 278 19.15 0.64 13.09
C VAL A 278 17.80 0.20 12.50
N TYR A 279 17.84 -0.31 11.28
CA TYR A 279 16.68 -0.80 10.54
C TYR A 279 16.68 -2.31 10.62
N ILE A 280 15.66 -2.87 11.26
CA ILE A 280 15.51 -4.31 11.46
C ILE A 280 14.45 -4.81 10.48
N ILE A 281 14.86 -5.67 9.57
CA ILE A 281 13.96 -6.42 8.70
C ILE A 281 13.73 -7.78 9.34
N TYR A 282 12.47 -8.07 9.62
CA TYR A 282 12.04 -9.39 10.07
C TYR A 282 11.22 -10.05 8.98
N PHE A 283 11.60 -11.26 8.61
CA PHE A 283 10.96 -12.03 7.56
C PHE A 283 10.62 -13.43 8.06
N THR A 284 9.39 -13.87 7.84
CA THR A 284 8.93 -15.21 8.21
C THR A 284 8.45 -15.95 6.98
N ILE A 285 8.89 -17.19 6.78
CA ILE A 285 8.32 -18.12 5.81
C ILE A 285 7.48 -19.15 6.57
N LYS A 286 6.17 -19.20 6.27
CA LYS A 286 5.22 -20.13 6.90
C LYS A 286 5.24 -21.48 6.16
N LYS A 287 5.19 -22.59 6.91
CA LYS A 287 5.10 -23.97 6.39
C LYS A 287 6.25 -24.37 5.45
N GLU A 288 7.49 -24.13 5.85
CA GLU A 288 8.68 -24.53 5.08
C GLU A 288 9.61 -25.37 5.95
N GLU A 289 9.69 -26.67 5.65
CA GLU A 289 10.49 -27.61 6.45
C GLU A 289 11.98 -27.58 6.06
N ASN A 290 12.31 -27.13 4.83
CA ASN A 290 13.66 -27.21 4.27
C ASN A 290 14.19 -25.86 3.75
N TYR A 291 14.99 -25.19 4.61
CA TYR A 291 15.64 -23.90 4.32
C TYR A 291 16.62 -23.92 3.12
N LYS A 292 16.97 -25.10 2.59
CA LYS A 292 17.87 -25.24 1.44
C LYS A 292 17.14 -25.35 0.09
N ILE A 293 15.81 -25.33 0.06
CA ILE A 293 15.06 -25.29 -1.22
C ILE A 293 15.22 -23.90 -1.84
N THR A 294 16.21 -23.81 -2.72
CA THR A 294 16.70 -22.55 -3.28
C THR A 294 15.66 -21.80 -4.12
N THR A 295 14.75 -22.47 -4.83
CA THR A 295 13.88 -21.77 -5.79
C THR A 295 12.86 -20.82 -5.12
N LYS A 296 12.16 -21.26 -4.06
CA LYS A 296 11.24 -20.38 -3.31
C LYS A 296 12.00 -19.36 -2.47
N TYR A 297 13.04 -19.81 -1.78
CA TYR A 297 13.89 -18.93 -0.98
C TYR A 297 14.52 -17.81 -1.82
N ASN A 298 14.98 -18.10 -3.05
CA ASN A 298 15.56 -17.10 -3.95
C ASN A 298 14.55 -16.02 -4.37
N ALA A 299 13.27 -16.38 -4.52
CA ALA A 299 12.22 -15.39 -4.82
C ALA A 299 12.03 -14.42 -3.64
N TYR A 300 12.06 -14.91 -2.40
CA TYR A 300 12.00 -14.07 -1.20
C TYR A 300 13.30 -13.29 -0.96
N LYS A 301 14.43 -13.88 -1.31
CA LYS A 301 15.74 -13.25 -1.20
C LYS A 301 15.83 -11.98 -2.06
N ASP A 302 15.26 -11.98 -3.26
CA ASP A 302 15.19 -10.77 -4.10
C ASP A 302 14.39 -9.63 -3.44
N LEU A 303 13.30 -9.96 -2.74
CA LEU A 303 12.54 -8.97 -1.96
C LEU A 303 13.38 -8.42 -0.80
N LEU A 304 14.04 -9.29 -0.02
CA LEU A 304 14.87 -8.88 1.11
C LEU A 304 16.10 -8.06 0.66
N ASP A 305 16.76 -8.47 -0.41
CA ASP A 305 17.91 -7.78 -1.00
C ASP A 305 17.53 -6.45 -1.65
N SER A 306 16.24 -6.21 -1.91
CA SER A 306 15.76 -4.95 -2.46
C SER A 306 15.69 -3.81 -1.46
N PHE A 307 15.79 -4.09 -0.15
CA PHE A 307 15.75 -3.09 0.91
C PHE A 307 16.92 -2.10 0.79
N LYS A 308 16.61 -0.81 0.94
CA LYS A 308 17.52 0.30 0.78
C LYS A 308 17.27 1.33 1.86
N LEU A 309 18.35 1.85 2.45
CA LEU A 309 18.36 3.04 3.31
C LEU A 309 18.40 4.33 2.46
N THR A 310 17.52 4.41 1.48
CA THR A 310 17.31 5.61 0.66
C THR A 310 15.85 5.68 0.25
N PHE A 311 15.27 6.87 0.28
CA PHE A 311 13.96 7.17 -0.25
C PHE A 311 14.08 8.21 -1.38
N ASP A 312 13.66 7.86 -2.60
CA ASP A 312 13.70 8.78 -3.75
C ASP A 312 12.31 9.37 -3.98
N ALA A 313 12.10 10.61 -3.52
CA ALA A 313 10.82 11.30 -3.67
C ALA A 313 10.45 11.60 -5.15
N SER A 314 11.40 11.47 -6.08
CA SER A 314 11.15 11.65 -7.51
C SER A 314 10.67 10.35 -8.20
N ASP A 315 10.85 9.20 -7.56
CA ASP A 315 10.40 7.91 -8.08
C ASP A 315 8.88 7.78 -8.01
N LYS A 316 8.22 7.94 -9.16
CA LYS A 316 6.76 7.81 -9.26
C LYS A 316 6.26 6.39 -8.97
N THR A 317 7.11 5.38 -9.05
CA THR A 317 6.79 3.98 -8.71
C THR A 317 6.95 3.69 -7.21
N LEU A 318 7.52 4.63 -6.44
CA LEU A 318 7.67 4.52 -5.00
C LEU A 318 6.43 5.06 -4.28
N LYS A 319 5.83 4.23 -3.44
CA LYS A 319 4.78 4.64 -2.50
C LYS A 319 5.44 5.11 -1.22
N ASP A 320 5.14 6.34 -0.81
CA ASP A 320 5.47 6.83 0.52
C ASP A 320 4.43 6.36 1.53
N LEU A 321 4.87 5.63 2.55
CA LEU A 321 4.05 5.23 3.68
C LEU A 321 3.95 6.34 4.73
N SER A 322 4.87 7.30 4.72
CA SER A 322 4.93 8.30 5.78
C SER A 322 3.76 9.28 5.72
N LYS A 323 3.16 9.52 6.89
CA LYS A 323 2.10 10.53 7.07
C LYS A 323 2.68 11.85 7.61
N VAL A 324 3.99 11.89 7.86
CA VAL A 324 4.68 13.10 8.32
C VAL A 324 4.68 14.13 7.20
N LYS A 325 4.29 15.36 7.55
CA LYS A 325 4.33 16.53 6.66
C LYS A 325 4.93 17.71 7.42
N ASP A 326 5.92 18.35 6.81
CA ASP A 326 6.62 19.51 7.38
C ASP A 326 7.13 19.27 8.81
N GLY A 327 7.64 18.07 9.08
CA GLY A 327 8.15 17.66 10.40
C GLY A 327 7.08 17.36 11.45
N ASN A 328 5.80 17.30 11.07
CA ASN A 328 4.69 17.07 11.97
C ASN A 328 3.86 15.85 11.58
N ARG A 329 3.20 15.24 12.56
CA ARG A 329 2.26 14.12 12.44
C ARG A 329 0.92 14.48 13.05
N LYS A 330 -0.17 14.05 12.41
CA LYS A 330 -1.52 14.18 12.97
C LYS A 330 -1.87 12.96 13.83
N TYR A 331 -2.42 13.22 15.00
CA TYR A 331 -3.05 12.24 15.87
C TYR A 331 -4.54 12.55 15.95
N SER A 332 -5.39 11.53 15.90
CA SER A 332 -6.83 11.66 16.13
C SER A 332 -7.31 10.51 17.00
N ASP A 333 -8.20 10.82 17.94
CA ASP A 333 -8.86 9.85 18.81
C ASP A 333 -10.35 10.14 18.82
N GLU A 334 -11.14 9.21 18.24
CA GLU A 334 -12.59 9.36 18.14
C GLU A 334 -13.29 9.26 19.50
N THR A 335 -12.71 8.49 20.44
CA THR A 335 -13.27 8.28 21.78
C THR A 335 -13.31 9.60 22.54
N TYR A 336 -12.25 10.38 22.45
CA TYR A 336 -12.12 11.68 23.12
C TYR A 336 -12.50 12.87 22.22
N GLY A 337 -12.79 12.64 20.94
CA GLY A 337 -13.06 13.69 19.96
C GLY A 337 -11.89 14.66 19.73
N VAL A 338 -10.66 14.21 19.97
CA VAL A 338 -9.45 15.04 19.93
C VAL A 338 -8.70 14.82 18.62
N SER A 339 -8.21 15.90 18.02
CA SER A 339 -7.24 15.86 16.92
C SER A 339 -6.09 16.82 17.20
N LEU A 340 -4.85 16.34 17.09
CA LEU A 340 -3.62 17.05 17.42
C LEU A 340 -2.67 17.01 16.24
N THR A 341 -1.87 18.08 16.10
CA THR A 341 -0.68 18.07 15.25
C THR A 341 0.53 18.11 16.16
N LEU A 342 1.37 17.08 16.06
CA LEU A 342 2.50 16.84 16.93
C LEU A 342 3.80 16.86 16.12
N PRO A 343 4.93 17.29 16.69
CA PRO A 343 6.22 17.05 16.06
C PRO A 343 6.42 15.54 15.81
N ALA A 344 6.97 15.18 14.66
CA ALA A 344 7.05 13.78 14.22
C ALA A 344 8.01 12.92 15.08
N ASP A 345 8.91 13.56 15.81
CA ASP A 345 9.84 12.97 16.78
C ASP A 345 9.20 12.71 18.15
N TRP A 346 7.95 13.13 18.38
CA TRP A 346 7.23 12.85 19.62
C TRP A 346 6.59 11.46 19.59
N SER A 347 6.68 10.79 20.73
CA SER A 347 6.14 9.44 20.90
C SER A 347 4.87 9.48 21.75
N LYS A 348 3.86 8.71 21.34
CA LYS A 348 2.77 8.31 22.22
C LYS A 348 3.32 7.31 23.23
N VAL A 349 3.19 7.62 24.51
CA VAL A 349 3.66 6.77 25.61
C VAL A 349 2.45 6.03 26.17
N ASN A 350 2.47 4.71 26.10
CA ASN A 350 1.39 3.88 26.63
C ASN A 350 1.50 3.82 28.16
N GLY A 351 0.61 4.53 28.86
CA GLY A 351 0.47 4.49 30.33
C GLY A 351 -0.66 3.57 30.79
N SER A 352 -0.67 3.21 32.07
CA SER A 352 -1.65 2.29 32.69
C SER A 352 -3.02 2.89 32.97
N ASN A 353 -3.21 4.19 32.76
CA ASN A 353 -4.47 4.89 32.98
C ASN A 353 -4.88 5.58 31.69
N GLU A 354 -6.18 5.68 31.46
CA GLU A 354 -6.92 6.13 30.25
C GLU A 354 -6.48 7.47 29.61
N ALA A 355 -5.45 8.12 30.13
CA ALA A 355 -4.90 9.37 29.63
C ALA A 355 -3.97 9.18 28.43
N LEU A 356 -4.17 10.01 27.39
CA LEU A 356 -3.29 10.09 26.24
C LEU A 356 -2.05 10.91 26.60
N TYR A 357 -0.88 10.28 26.69
CA TYR A 357 0.39 10.95 26.98
C TYR A 357 1.32 10.97 25.76
N PHE A 358 1.86 12.14 25.44
CA PHE A 358 2.83 12.34 24.37
C PHE A 358 4.07 13.03 24.92
N ALA A 359 5.25 12.58 24.51
CA ALA A 359 6.52 13.11 24.99
C ALA A 359 7.55 13.29 23.88
N ASP A 360 8.35 14.34 24.02
CA ASP A 360 9.63 14.52 23.33
C ASP A 360 10.65 13.56 24.00
N PRO A 361 11.12 12.51 23.30
CA PRO A 361 12.05 11.54 23.86
C PRO A 361 13.40 12.16 24.23
N LYS A 362 13.76 13.31 23.65
CA LYS A 362 15.05 13.99 23.87
C LYS A 362 14.99 15.13 24.88
N LYS A 363 13.81 15.75 25.07
CA LYS A 363 13.69 17.01 25.85
C LYS A 363 12.90 16.91 27.15
N GLN A 364 12.48 15.71 27.58
CA GLN A 364 11.67 15.51 28.80
C GLN A 364 10.45 16.44 28.88
N LYS A 365 9.89 16.82 27.74
CA LYS A 365 8.65 17.60 27.63
C LYS A 365 7.55 16.65 27.21
N GLY A 366 6.38 16.80 27.80
CA GLY A 366 5.21 16.04 27.39
C GLY A 366 3.92 16.71 27.85
N PHE A 367 2.81 16.26 27.32
CA PHE A 367 1.48 16.67 27.78
C PHE A 367 0.57 15.44 27.84
N SER A 368 -0.42 15.49 28.73
CA SER A 368 -1.42 14.44 28.91
C SER A 368 -2.83 15.00 28.76
N PHE A 369 -3.72 14.24 28.15
CA PHE A 369 -5.17 14.48 28.16
C PHE A 369 -5.85 13.38 28.96
N ALA A 370 -6.80 13.74 29.83
CA ALA A 370 -7.61 12.83 30.62
C ALA A 370 -9.09 13.15 30.45
#